data_AF-A0A661RID9-F1
#
_entry.id   AF-A0A661RID9-F1
#
_cell.length_a   1.000
_cell.length_b   1.000
_cell.length_c   1.000
_cell.angle_alpha   90.00
_cell.angle_beta   90.00
_cell.angle_gamma   90.00
#
_symmetry.space_group_name_H-M   'P 1'
#
loop_
_entity.id
_entity.type
_entity.pdbx_description
1 polymer ?
#
loop_
_entity_poly.entity_id
_entity_poly.type
_entity_poly.pdbx_seq_one_letter_code
_entity_poly.pdbx_strand_id
1 'polypeptide(L)'
;MKKKIISAGMGLAATFFIIALSLYFYAKTDHAKNLLLNKINVAIPGTLSAENIEFSLINSCVKLDGIQIKDRQNTTCFKSRTLFVDFKISSLFNKVFEITLFTVNSPEILIVKDTGGHINIIDALISKDQKSPEKEITKKENKGLPFNVIVKKAQVIEGALTFNDPDNRIELRSLTLDLNDADLLEQHLSLTSRLKNSRVILKGKEILIKNLSIMSELEQGSKIDFNVEMDSDLCVFKAKGIASDIFKAPEIDLNIIATSHLEQFNRFLGGAIDLDGFAKVTLTGKGPVNNPEVAFNLDMARLKINEDLEGDGINLSASLVDRKLLIKKANLNFLGSNIVFNGMADLKDFFPKGFLNPAQNPDALKYDFSFDQKNGDFQHLEKWVKGFSGRFSSFGNLIGKGIRPETLAAKYHFNVVLEDFKQDKPETDFLDFKTDITGTIEKGICKITGFNTKTKDAAIEASGLYDIVKKDLSAALNITAPDLYAITRPLGIPPVKGSVDSKIKIAGCIYNPEIKAMGFGKNLMAKGILINDIQFAGALNPSGHVDIQQLVVKDQDMVIDVKGSAHVFEKEFKLKDVIKANILLAGQNINPRRFFEHAELKINQEQLDSLINSNLN
;
A
#
# COMPACT_ATOMS: atom_id res chain seq x y z
N MET A 1 45.20 -41.07 -67.83
CA MET A 1 44.13 -40.29 -67.16
C MET A 1 44.54 -39.68 -65.82
N LYS A 2 45.22 -40.38 -64.90
CA LYS A 2 45.62 -39.84 -63.58
C LYS A 2 46.41 -38.51 -63.62
N LYS A 3 47.37 -38.31 -64.54
CA LYS A 3 48.12 -37.05 -64.68
C LYS A 3 47.25 -35.84 -65.10
N LYS A 4 46.19 -36.05 -65.89
CA LYS A 4 45.27 -34.97 -66.33
C LYS A 4 44.29 -34.55 -65.23
N ILE A 5 43.90 -35.50 -64.36
CA ILE A 5 43.05 -35.21 -63.19
C ILE A 5 43.85 -34.46 -62.12
N ILE A 6 45.11 -34.83 -61.90
CA ILE A 6 46.00 -34.14 -60.95
C ILE A 6 46.34 -32.73 -61.45
N SER A 7 46.61 -32.55 -62.75
CA SER A 7 46.88 -31.21 -63.31
C SER A 7 45.64 -30.30 -63.33
N ALA A 8 44.45 -30.85 -63.60
CA ALA A 8 43.19 -30.11 -63.50
C ALA A 8 42.87 -29.74 -62.04
N GLY A 9 43.15 -30.64 -61.09
CA GLY A 9 43.00 -30.38 -59.66
C GLY A 9 43.96 -29.30 -59.15
N MET A 10 45.24 -29.34 -59.56
CA MET A 10 46.22 -28.29 -59.23
C MET A 10 45.87 -26.94 -59.87
N GLY A 11 45.38 -26.94 -61.12
CA GLY A 11 44.92 -25.73 -61.80
C GLY A 11 43.74 -25.07 -61.06
N LEU A 12 42.72 -25.86 -60.71
CA LEU A 12 41.58 -25.39 -59.91
C LEU A 12 41.99 -24.88 -58.53
N ALA A 13 42.90 -25.58 -57.85
CA ALA A 13 43.42 -25.16 -56.55
C ALA A 13 44.19 -23.83 -56.66
N ALA A 14 45.03 -23.66 -57.68
CA ALA A 14 45.76 -22.41 -57.92
C ALA A 14 44.83 -21.25 -58.27
N THR A 15 43.81 -21.47 -59.12
CA THR A 15 42.80 -20.45 -59.43
C THR A 15 41.99 -20.07 -58.19
N PHE A 16 41.58 -21.05 -57.38
CA PHE A 16 40.89 -20.80 -56.12
C PHE A 16 41.77 -20.03 -55.13
N PHE A 17 43.06 -20.35 -55.06
CA PHE A 17 44.03 -19.66 -54.22
C PHE A 17 44.24 -18.19 -54.66
N ILE A 18 44.34 -17.93 -55.96
CA ILE A 18 44.43 -16.57 -56.52
C ILE A 18 43.15 -15.78 -56.27
N ILE A 19 41.98 -16.39 -56.43
CA ILE A 19 40.68 -15.76 -56.12
C ILE A 19 40.61 -15.45 -54.62
N ALA A 20 40.99 -16.38 -53.74
CA ALA A 20 41.01 -16.18 -52.31
C ALA A 20 41.98 -15.06 -51.89
N LEU A 21 43.19 -15.01 -52.48
CA LEU A 21 44.16 -13.93 -52.27
C LEU A 21 43.62 -12.58 -52.76
N SER A 22 43.00 -12.57 -53.94
CA SER A 22 42.43 -11.35 -54.54
C SER A 22 41.26 -10.82 -53.71
N LEU A 23 40.37 -11.69 -53.23
CA LEU A 23 39.31 -11.33 -52.29
C LEU A 23 39.87 -10.83 -50.95
N TYR A 24 40.95 -11.46 -50.46
CA TYR A 24 41.62 -11.03 -49.22
C TYR A 24 42.22 -9.63 -49.34
N PHE A 25 42.93 -9.32 -50.43
CA PHE A 25 43.48 -7.99 -50.68
C PHE A 25 42.37 -6.96 -50.98
N TYR A 26 41.34 -7.34 -51.73
CA TYR A 26 40.20 -6.47 -52.02
C TYR A 26 39.42 -6.09 -50.76
N ALA A 27 39.20 -7.04 -49.83
CA ALA A 27 38.51 -6.79 -48.57
C ALA A 27 39.22 -5.77 -47.66
N LYS A 28 40.52 -5.52 -47.86
CA LYS A 28 41.29 -4.48 -47.15
C LYS A 28 41.23 -3.08 -47.78
N THR A 29 40.55 -2.92 -48.91
CA THR A 29 40.46 -1.62 -49.60
C THR A 29 39.32 -0.76 -49.07
N ASP A 30 39.49 0.57 -49.13
CA ASP A 30 38.41 1.54 -48.82
C ASP A 30 37.16 1.32 -49.69
N HIS A 31 37.35 0.79 -50.90
CA HIS A 31 36.24 0.50 -51.79
C HIS A 31 35.34 -0.62 -51.25
N ALA A 32 35.93 -1.73 -50.78
CA ALA A 32 35.18 -2.83 -50.16
C ALA A 32 34.48 -2.39 -48.87
N LYS A 33 35.18 -1.58 -48.04
CA LYS A 33 34.62 -0.96 -46.83
C LYS A 33 33.37 -0.14 -47.15
N ASN A 34 33.47 0.77 -48.13
CA ASN A 34 32.35 1.63 -48.54
C ASN A 34 31.21 0.83 -49.17
N LEU A 35 31.51 -0.23 -49.94
CA LEU A 35 30.48 -1.08 -50.53
C LEU A 35 29.67 -1.83 -49.45
N LEU A 36 30.35 -2.35 -48.43
CA LEU A 36 29.70 -3.04 -47.31
C LEU A 36 28.83 -2.08 -46.48
N LEU A 37 29.37 -0.91 -46.11
CA LEU A 37 28.61 0.12 -45.39
C LEU A 37 27.41 0.63 -46.20
N ASN A 38 27.60 0.88 -47.50
CA ASN A 38 26.50 1.31 -48.38
C ASN A 38 25.41 0.25 -48.48
N LYS A 39 25.75 -1.04 -48.57
CA LYS A 39 24.75 -2.12 -48.57
C LYS A 39 23.95 -2.16 -47.27
N ILE A 40 24.59 -1.95 -46.13
CA ILE A 40 23.89 -1.90 -44.84
C ILE A 40 23.02 -0.64 -44.75
N ASN A 41 23.54 0.52 -45.15
CA ASN A 41 22.83 1.81 -45.13
C ASN A 41 21.65 1.88 -46.12
N VAL A 42 21.63 1.03 -47.15
CA VAL A 42 20.44 0.85 -48.01
C VAL A 42 19.37 0.00 -47.32
N ALA A 43 19.77 -0.90 -46.41
CA ALA A 43 18.88 -1.83 -45.74
C ALA A 43 18.23 -1.25 -44.46
N ILE A 44 18.83 -0.22 -43.86
CA ILE A 44 18.29 0.47 -42.68
C ILE A 44 17.94 1.92 -43.01
N PRO A 45 16.88 2.50 -42.42
CA PRO A 45 16.55 3.91 -42.62
C PRO A 45 17.54 4.91 -42.00
N GLY A 46 18.27 4.50 -40.97
CA GLY A 46 19.33 5.30 -40.34
C GLY A 46 20.65 5.23 -41.10
N THR A 47 21.72 5.72 -40.48
CA THR A 47 23.09 5.64 -41.05
C THR A 47 24.03 4.91 -40.10
N LEU A 48 24.65 3.84 -40.58
CA LEU A 48 25.78 3.16 -39.96
C LEU A 48 27.10 3.71 -40.53
N SER A 49 28.02 4.06 -39.63
CA SER A 49 29.40 4.40 -39.97
C SER A 49 30.39 3.63 -39.10
N ALA A 50 31.58 3.37 -39.63
CA ALA A 50 32.70 2.76 -38.90
C ALA A 50 34.03 3.40 -39.35
N GLU A 51 34.90 3.69 -38.39
CA GLU A 51 36.23 4.27 -38.64
C GLU A 51 37.15 3.27 -39.34
N ASN A 52 37.12 2.00 -38.92
CA ASN A 52 37.89 0.92 -39.52
C ASN A 52 37.04 -0.35 -39.65
N ILE A 53 37.27 -1.12 -40.71
CA ILE A 53 36.66 -2.43 -40.94
C ILE A 53 37.76 -3.40 -41.32
N GLU A 54 38.01 -4.39 -40.48
CA GLU A 54 38.93 -5.48 -40.76
C GLU A 54 38.13 -6.77 -40.96
N PHE A 55 38.33 -7.41 -42.10
CA PHE A 55 37.72 -8.69 -42.43
C PHE A 55 38.80 -9.68 -42.83
N SER A 56 38.84 -10.84 -42.17
CA SER A 56 39.79 -11.91 -42.48
C SER A 56 39.05 -13.23 -42.64
N LEU A 57 39.01 -13.77 -43.87
CA LEU A 57 38.48 -15.11 -44.13
C LEU A 57 39.40 -16.22 -43.62
N ILE A 58 40.71 -15.97 -43.59
CA ILE A 58 41.71 -16.94 -43.12
C ILE A 58 41.59 -17.12 -41.61
N ASN A 59 41.48 -16.01 -40.88
CA ASN A 59 41.30 -16.02 -39.43
C ASN A 59 39.81 -16.11 -39.03
N SER A 60 38.91 -16.14 -40.02
CA SER A 60 37.44 -16.17 -39.86
C SER A 60 36.90 -15.14 -38.87
N CYS A 61 37.34 -13.88 -39.00
CA CYS A 61 36.95 -12.81 -38.09
C CYS A 61 36.54 -11.51 -38.80
N VAL A 62 35.69 -10.74 -38.11
CA VAL A 62 35.27 -9.39 -38.48
C VAL A 62 35.53 -8.46 -37.29
N LYS A 63 36.21 -7.35 -37.51
CA LYS A 63 36.41 -6.30 -36.52
C LYS A 63 36.00 -4.95 -37.09
N LEU A 64 35.20 -4.21 -36.33
CA LEU A 64 34.74 -2.87 -36.66
C LEU A 64 35.17 -1.93 -35.53
N ASP A 65 35.90 -0.86 -35.84
CA ASP A 65 36.28 0.16 -34.86
C ASP A 65 35.51 1.47 -35.11
N GLY A 66 35.19 2.18 -34.03
CA GLY A 66 34.51 3.48 -34.07
C GLY A 66 33.12 3.43 -34.69
N ILE A 67 32.30 2.47 -34.28
CA ILE A 67 30.97 2.24 -34.86
C ILE A 67 30.00 3.28 -34.33
N GLN A 68 29.19 3.86 -35.23
CA GLN A 68 28.08 4.73 -34.87
C GLN A 68 26.86 4.42 -35.72
N ILE A 69 25.68 4.39 -35.09
CA ILE A 69 24.38 4.32 -35.77
C ILE A 69 23.63 5.60 -35.42
N LYS A 70 23.17 6.29 -36.46
CA LYS A 70 22.34 7.49 -36.35
C LYS A 70 20.94 7.22 -36.87
N ASP A 71 19.94 7.84 -36.23
CA ASP A 71 18.57 7.83 -36.73
C ASP A 71 18.38 8.72 -37.97
N ARG A 72 17.14 8.81 -38.45
CA ARG A 72 16.75 9.63 -39.60
C ARG A 72 16.96 11.13 -39.33
N GLN A 73 16.95 11.55 -38.07
CA GLN A 73 17.23 12.92 -37.65
C GLN A 73 18.74 13.18 -37.44
N ASN A 74 19.61 12.23 -37.81
CA ASN A 74 21.06 12.29 -37.66
C ASN A 74 21.52 12.35 -36.18
N THR A 75 20.69 11.87 -35.25
CA THR A 75 21.02 11.74 -33.83
C THR A 75 21.64 10.37 -33.58
N THR A 76 22.78 10.34 -32.88
CA THR A 76 23.45 9.08 -32.53
C THR A 76 22.62 8.28 -31.54
N CYS A 77 22.18 7.09 -31.96
CA CYS A 77 21.39 6.15 -31.15
C CYS A 77 22.25 5.02 -30.58
N PHE A 78 23.35 4.68 -31.25
CA PHE A 78 24.30 3.68 -30.83
C PHE A 78 25.71 4.15 -31.19
N LYS A 79 26.67 3.99 -30.29
CA LYS A 79 28.09 4.08 -30.59
C LYS A 79 28.85 2.98 -29.86
N SER A 80 29.97 2.51 -30.41
CA SER A 80 30.84 1.55 -29.75
C SER A 80 32.27 1.72 -30.22
N ARG A 81 33.23 1.50 -29.31
CA ARG A 81 34.66 1.58 -29.61
C ARG A 81 35.09 0.50 -30.60
N THR A 82 34.69 -0.74 -30.32
CA THR A 82 35.06 -1.90 -31.14
C THR A 82 33.95 -2.94 -31.07
N LEU A 83 33.59 -3.51 -32.21
CA LEU A 83 32.83 -4.76 -32.32
C LEU A 83 33.74 -5.80 -32.96
N PHE A 84 33.81 -6.98 -32.36
CA PHE A 84 34.60 -8.09 -32.82
C PHE A 84 33.73 -9.34 -32.91
N VAL A 85 33.83 -10.05 -34.03
CA VAL A 85 33.16 -11.33 -34.27
C VAL A 85 34.19 -12.31 -34.80
N ASP A 86 34.38 -13.40 -34.07
CA ASP A 86 35.12 -14.58 -34.50
C ASP A 86 34.11 -15.70 -34.78
N PHE A 87 34.26 -16.37 -35.91
CA PHE A 87 33.31 -17.39 -36.37
C PHE A 87 34.04 -18.54 -37.03
N LYS A 88 33.39 -19.71 -37.10
CA LYS A 88 34.01 -20.92 -37.64
C LYS A 88 33.39 -21.31 -38.98
N ILE A 89 34.10 -21.02 -40.07
CA ILE A 89 33.65 -21.35 -41.43
C ILE A 89 33.46 -22.86 -41.61
N SER A 90 34.33 -23.68 -41.02
CA SER A 90 34.22 -25.15 -41.14
C SER A 90 32.91 -25.73 -40.57
N SER A 91 32.26 -25.05 -39.62
CA SER A 91 30.98 -25.50 -39.05
C SER A 91 29.82 -25.35 -40.04
N LEU A 92 29.94 -24.48 -41.05
CA LEU A 92 28.92 -24.32 -42.09
C LEU A 92 28.72 -25.58 -42.94
N PHE A 93 29.74 -26.42 -43.09
CA PHE A 93 29.61 -27.73 -43.75
C PHE A 93 28.64 -28.67 -43.02
N ASN A 94 28.47 -28.46 -41.72
CA ASN A 94 27.51 -29.18 -40.88
C ASN A 94 26.18 -28.43 -40.71
N LYS A 95 25.92 -27.40 -41.53
CA LYS A 95 24.75 -26.51 -41.41
C LYS A 95 24.67 -25.81 -40.04
N VAL A 96 25.82 -25.43 -39.48
CA VAL A 96 25.90 -24.63 -38.25
C VAL A 96 26.70 -23.37 -38.52
N PHE A 97 26.13 -22.21 -38.24
CA PHE A 97 26.87 -20.96 -38.16
C PHE A 97 27.31 -20.76 -36.70
N GLU A 98 28.57 -21.07 -36.43
CA GLU A 98 29.16 -21.02 -35.09
C GLU A 98 29.97 -19.74 -34.90
N ILE A 99 29.54 -18.91 -33.94
CA ILE A 99 30.26 -17.74 -33.46
C ILE A 99 31.03 -18.16 -32.21
N THR A 100 32.36 -18.18 -32.31
CA THR A 100 33.26 -18.56 -31.21
C THR A 100 33.36 -17.45 -30.18
N LEU A 101 33.45 -16.20 -30.64
CA LEU A 101 33.49 -15.01 -29.78
C LEU A 101 32.83 -13.82 -30.47
N PHE A 102 31.83 -13.22 -29.82
CA PHE A 102 31.30 -11.91 -30.14
C PHE A 102 31.65 -10.95 -29.02
N THR A 103 32.18 -9.77 -29.31
CA THR A 103 32.53 -8.77 -28.29
C THR A 103 32.16 -7.37 -28.75
N VAL A 104 31.52 -6.61 -27.88
CA VAL A 104 31.23 -5.19 -28.09
C VAL A 104 31.81 -4.40 -26.93
N ASN A 105 32.78 -3.54 -27.24
CA ASN A 105 33.50 -2.75 -26.26
C ASN A 105 32.89 -1.35 -26.14
N SER A 106 32.60 -0.96 -24.89
CA SER A 106 32.03 0.32 -24.49
C SER A 106 30.87 0.77 -25.39
N PRO A 107 29.85 -0.07 -25.64
CA PRO A 107 28.69 0.38 -26.39
C PRO A 107 27.91 1.41 -25.58
N GLU A 108 27.54 2.52 -26.20
CA GLU A 108 26.63 3.51 -25.63
C GLU A 108 25.36 3.55 -26.46
N ILE A 109 24.24 3.25 -25.82
CA ILE A 109 22.91 3.18 -26.44
C ILE A 109 22.06 4.32 -25.91
N LEU A 110 21.48 5.12 -26.80
CA LEU A 110 20.53 6.17 -26.46
C LEU A 110 19.16 5.80 -27.05
N ILE A 111 18.22 5.51 -26.15
CA ILE A 111 16.82 5.23 -26.47
C ILE A 111 15.99 6.43 -26.03
N VAL A 112 15.30 7.06 -26.96
CA VAL A 112 14.39 8.19 -26.69
C VAL A 112 13.02 7.81 -27.18
N LYS A 113 12.04 7.86 -26.27
CA LYS A 113 10.62 7.70 -26.56
C LYS A 113 9.95 9.08 -26.52
N ASP A 114 9.28 9.46 -27.59
CA ASP A 114 8.53 10.72 -27.65
C ASP A 114 7.10 10.59 -27.08
N THR A 115 6.37 11.71 -27.06
CA THR A 115 4.97 11.76 -26.59
C THR A 115 4.00 11.00 -27.50
N GLY A 116 4.35 10.77 -28.77
CA GLY A 116 3.62 9.93 -29.71
C GLY A 116 3.93 8.43 -29.56
N GLY A 117 4.85 8.07 -28.66
CA GLY A 117 5.30 6.70 -28.43
C GLY A 117 6.31 6.19 -29.47
N HIS A 118 6.86 7.05 -30.33
CA HIS A 118 7.92 6.71 -31.25
C HIS A 118 9.24 6.51 -30.51
N ILE A 119 10.07 5.59 -30.99
CA ILE A 119 11.36 5.27 -30.39
C ILE A 119 12.46 5.45 -31.45
N ASN A 120 13.42 6.32 -31.18
CA ASN A 120 14.50 6.69 -32.11
C ASN A 120 15.27 5.49 -32.71
N ILE A 121 15.62 4.48 -31.91
CA ILE A 121 16.36 3.30 -32.40
C ILE A 121 15.52 2.43 -33.34
N ILE A 122 14.20 2.40 -33.15
CA ILE A 122 13.28 1.70 -34.06
C ILE A 122 13.21 2.45 -35.38
N ASP A 123 13.09 3.78 -35.34
CA ASP A 123 13.06 4.63 -36.54
C ASP A 123 14.37 4.58 -37.33
N ALA A 124 15.50 4.26 -36.67
CA ALA A 124 16.81 4.06 -37.29
C ALA A 124 16.96 2.69 -37.99
N LEU A 125 16.31 1.63 -37.49
CA LEU A 125 16.52 0.26 -37.95
C LEU A 125 15.36 -0.32 -38.78
N ILE A 126 14.13 0.18 -38.61
CA ILE A 126 12.92 -0.38 -39.23
C ILE A 126 12.22 0.67 -40.09
N SER A 127 12.04 0.37 -41.39
CA SER A 127 11.31 1.24 -42.32
C SER A 127 9.80 1.01 -42.23
N LYS A 128 9.03 2.01 -41.77
CA LYS A 128 7.55 1.99 -41.79
C LYS A 128 6.96 1.87 -43.20
N ASP A 129 7.73 2.17 -44.25
CA ASP A 129 7.30 2.14 -45.65
C ASP A 129 7.30 0.73 -46.28
N GLN A 130 7.74 -0.31 -45.56
CA GLN A 130 7.35 -1.66 -45.91
C GLN A 130 5.91 -1.88 -45.46
N LYS A 131 4.95 -1.43 -46.29
CA LYS A 131 3.64 -2.06 -46.34
C LYS A 131 3.90 -3.56 -46.44
N SER A 132 3.68 -4.27 -45.33
CA SER A 132 3.51 -5.70 -45.37
C SER A 132 2.50 -5.96 -46.48
N PRO A 133 2.86 -6.69 -47.56
CA PRO A 133 1.87 -7.04 -48.54
C PRO A 133 0.85 -7.86 -47.77
N GLU A 134 -0.34 -7.31 -47.62
CA GLU A 134 -1.57 -8.02 -47.31
C GLU A 134 -1.82 -8.95 -48.52
N LYS A 135 -0.96 -9.96 -48.64
CA LYS A 135 -1.14 -11.13 -49.48
C LYS A 135 -1.80 -12.14 -48.60
N GLU A 136 -3.02 -12.49 -49.00
CA GLU A 136 -3.66 -13.77 -48.76
C GLU A 136 -2.77 -14.78 -48.05
N ILE A 137 -3.23 -15.23 -46.89
CA ILE A 137 -2.66 -16.33 -46.12
C ILE A 137 -2.82 -17.63 -46.94
N THR A 138 -2.02 -17.78 -47.99
CA THR A 138 -1.52 -19.10 -48.35
C THR A 138 -0.36 -19.35 -47.39
N LYS A 139 -0.53 -20.35 -46.52
CA LYS A 139 0.53 -20.90 -45.66
C LYS A 139 1.73 -21.31 -46.52
N LYS A 140 2.60 -20.36 -46.89
CA LYS A 140 4.01 -20.67 -47.09
C LYS A 140 4.53 -20.93 -45.69
N GLU A 141 4.78 -22.20 -45.38
CA GLU A 141 5.63 -22.58 -44.26
C GLU A 141 6.82 -21.62 -44.25
N ASN A 142 6.95 -20.86 -43.16
CA ASN A 142 8.16 -20.11 -42.88
C ASN A 142 9.27 -21.15 -42.80
N LYS A 143 9.97 -21.39 -43.93
CA LYS A 143 11.20 -22.15 -43.93
C LYS A 143 12.15 -21.37 -43.04
N GLY A 144 12.33 -21.84 -41.81
CA GLY A 144 13.30 -21.30 -40.87
C GLY A 144 14.70 -21.23 -41.51
N LEU A 145 15.63 -20.56 -40.84
CA LEU A 145 17.02 -20.47 -41.31
C LEU A 145 17.54 -21.87 -41.68
N PRO A 146 18.22 -22.05 -42.83
CA PRO A 146 18.62 -23.36 -43.32
C PRO A 146 19.78 -24.00 -42.51
N PHE A 147 20.22 -23.33 -41.45
CA PHE A 147 21.31 -23.72 -40.56
C PHE A 147 20.97 -23.29 -39.12
N ASN A 148 21.53 -24.01 -38.14
CA ASN A 148 21.50 -23.58 -36.74
C ASN A 148 22.50 -22.44 -36.50
N VAL A 149 22.22 -21.57 -35.53
CA VAL A 149 23.14 -20.52 -35.07
C VAL A 149 23.53 -20.84 -33.64
N ILE A 150 24.84 -21.01 -33.42
CA ILE A 150 25.41 -21.28 -32.10
C ILE A 150 26.37 -20.14 -31.76
N VAL A 151 26.25 -19.57 -30.57
CA VAL A 151 27.13 -18.54 -30.04
C VAL A 151 27.80 -19.10 -28.79
N LYS A 152 29.08 -19.45 -28.89
CA LYS A 152 29.84 -19.97 -27.75
C LYS A 152 30.06 -18.92 -26.68
N LYS A 153 30.38 -17.70 -27.09
CA LYS A 153 30.58 -16.58 -26.19
C LYS A 153 30.20 -15.27 -26.85
N ALA A 154 29.36 -14.47 -26.22
CA ALA A 154 29.11 -13.08 -26.57
C ALA A 154 29.30 -12.19 -25.35
N GLN A 155 30.02 -11.07 -25.51
CA GLN A 155 30.36 -10.18 -24.41
C GLN A 155 30.05 -8.73 -24.75
N VAL A 156 29.47 -8.01 -23.80
CA VAL A 156 29.46 -6.54 -23.76
C VAL A 156 30.35 -6.13 -22.61
N ILE A 157 31.32 -5.25 -22.87
CA ILE A 157 32.30 -4.78 -21.88
C ILE A 157 32.10 -3.28 -21.69
N GLU A 158 31.87 -2.85 -20.45
CA GLU A 158 31.74 -1.44 -20.06
C GLU A 158 30.69 -0.64 -20.87
N GLY A 159 29.55 -1.24 -21.16
CA GLY A 159 28.45 -0.58 -21.86
C GLY A 159 27.75 0.49 -21.02
N ALA A 160 27.06 1.39 -21.72
CA ALA A 160 26.13 2.35 -21.14
C ALA A 160 24.82 2.37 -21.94
N LEU A 161 23.70 2.50 -21.24
CA LEU A 161 22.39 2.65 -21.84
C LEU A 161 21.69 3.83 -21.18
N THR A 162 21.22 4.78 -22.00
CA THR A 162 20.35 5.86 -21.56
C THR A 162 18.99 5.67 -22.22
N PHE A 163 17.94 5.53 -21.41
CA PHE A 163 16.56 5.58 -21.87
C PHE A 163 15.92 6.87 -21.35
N ASN A 164 15.22 7.58 -22.23
CA ASN A 164 14.43 8.77 -21.87
C ASN A 164 13.02 8.63 -22.44
N ASP A 165 12.02 8.90 -21.62
CA ASP A 165 10.65 9.19 -22.05
C ASP A 165 10.17 10.50 -21.36
N PRO A 166 8.96 11.00 -21.64
CA PRO A 166 8.49 12.26 -21.04
C PRO A 166 8.50 12.30 -19.50
N ASP A 167 8.36 11.16 -18.83
CA ASP A 167 8.20 11.07 -17.37
C ASP A 167 9.40 10.42 -16.67
N ASN A 168 10.24 9.70 -17.41
CA ASN A 168 11.22 8.77 -16.87
C ASN A 168 12.57 8.85 -17.59
N ARG A 169 13.64 8.64 -16.83
CA ARG A 169 15.01 8.54 -17.35
C ARG A 169 15.75 7.40 -16.67
N ILE A 170 16.36 6.52 -17.45
CA ILE A 170 17.14 5.38 -16.96
C ILE A 170 18.56 5.52 -17.51
N GLU A 171 19.56 5.55 -16.64
CA GLU A 171 20.98 5.56 -16.99
C GLU A 171 21.64 4.32 -16.42
N LEU A 172 21.90 3.33 -17.27
CA LEU A 172 22.69 2.15 -16.95
C LEU A 172 24.13 2.41 -17.33
N ARG A 173 25.05 2.21 -16.40
CA ARG A 173 26.49 2.44 -16.59
C ARG A 173 27.28 1.19 -16.23
N SER A 174 28.48 1.09 -16.79
CA SER A 174 29.40 -0.02 -16.55
C SER A 174 28.73 -1.39 -16.77
N LEU A 175 27.86 -1.47 -17.76
CA LEU A 175 27.12 -2.68 -18.13
C LEU A 175 28.08 -3.71 -18.71
N THR A 176 28.18 -4.85 -18.05
CA THR A 176 28.84 -6.04 -18.56
C THR A 176 27.80 -7.10 -18.83
N LEU A 177 27.82 -7.70 -20.01
CA LEU A 177 26.98 -8.85 -20.36
C LEU A 177 27.89 -9.97 -20.82
N ASP A 178 27.71 -11.15 -20.29
CA ASP A 178 28.37 -12.38 -20.72
C ASP A 178 27.28 -13.39 -21.08
N LEU A 179 27.22 -13.75 -22.36
CA LEU A 179 26.34 -14.75 -22.90
C LEU A 179 27.20 -15.95 -23.32
N ASN A 180 26.88 -17.13 -22.82
CA ASN A 180 27.62 -18.35 -23.12
C ASN A 180 26.69 -19.43 -23.67
N ASP A 181 27.23 -20.24 -24.58
CA ASP A 181 26.60 -21.43 -25.15
C ASP A 181 25.15 -21.22 -25.65
N ALA A 182 24.87 -20.09 -26.31
CA ALA A 182 23.56 -19.89 -26.89
C ALA A 182 23.37 -20.77 -28.13
N ASP A 183 22.32 -21.58 -28.13
CA ASP A 183 21.93 -22.43 -29.25
C ASP A 183 20.48 -22.14 -29.61
N LEU A 184 20.25 -21.63 -30.83
CA LEU A 184 18.93 -21.22 -31.28
C LEU A 184 17.99 -22.41 -31.54
N LEU A 185 18.53 -23.56 -31.93
CA LEU A 185 17.77 -24.78 -32.19
C LEU A 185 17.42 -25.50 -30.89
N GLU A 186 18.38 -25.65 -29.97
CA GLU A 186 18.16 -26.24 -28.64
C GLU A 186 17.44 -25.29 -27.68
N GLN A 187 17.33 -24.00 -28.05
CA GLN A 187 16.74 -22.95 -27.26
C GLN A 187 17.39 -22.86 -25.87
N HIS A 188 18.71 -22.95 -25.85
CA HIS A 188 19.55 -22.86 -24.66
C HIS A 188 20.32 -21.55 -24.66
N LEU A 189 20.48 -20.93 -23.47
CA LEU A 189 21.17 -19.66 -23.31
C LEU A 189 21.59 -19.47 -21.84
N SER A 190 22.88 -19.26 -21.59
CA SER A 190 23.37 -18.76 -20.29
C SER A 190 23.72 -17.28 -20.38
N LEU A 191 23.20 -16.47 -19.47
CA LEU A 191 23.40 -15.02 -19.42
C LEU A 191 23.85 -14.60 -18.02
N THR A 192 24.92 -13.82 -17.94
CA THR A 192 25.31 -13.04 -16.76
C THR A 192 25.34 -11.57 -17.14
N SER A 193 24.66 -10.73 -16.37
CA SER A 193 24.65 -9.28 -16.50
C SER A 193 25.12 -8.65 -15.20
N ARG A 194 25.96 -7.63 -15.29
CA ARG A 194 26.38 -6.81 -14.15
C ARG A 194 26.37 -5.34 -14.54
N LEU A 195 25.88 -4.49 -13.66
CA LEU A 195 25.99 -3.04 -13.82
C LEU A 195 26.30 -2.37 -12.49
N LYS A 196 26.87 -1.16 -12.56
CA LYS A 196 27.29 -0.38 -11.40
C LYS A 196 26.96 1.09 -11.60
N ASN A 197 26.84 1.84 -10.51
CA ASN A 197 26.72 3.30 -10.53
C ASN A 197 25.65 3.81 -11.52
N SER A 198 24.50 3.14 -11.50
CA SER A 198 23.39 3.40 -12.41
C SER A 198 22.28 4.17 -11.71
N ARG A 199 21.44 4.83 -12.49
CA ARG A 199 20.42 5.74 -11.98
C ARG A 199 19.10 5.49 -12.69
N VAL A 200 18.01 5.50 -11.92
CA VAL A 200 16.65 5.43 -12.44
C VAL A 200 15.88 6.63 -11.89
N ILE A 201 15.32 7.45 -12.76
CA ILE A 201 14.45 8.57 -12.43
C ILE A 201 13.05 8.22 -12.93
N LEU A 202 12.10 8.06 -12.01
CA LEU A 202 10.71 7.75 -12.29
C LEU A 202 9.83 8.88 -11.79
N LYS A 203 9.16 9.61 -12.70
CA LYS A 203 8.30 10.75 -12.36
C LYS A 203 8.98 11.74 -11.40
N GLY A 204 10.24 12.08 -11.69
CA GLY A 204 11.08 12.99 -10.89
C GLY A 204 11.70 12.38 -9.62
N LYS A 205 11.46 11.11 -9.32
CA LYS A 205 12.02 10.41 -8.14
C LYS A 205 13.23 9.56 -8.55
N GLU A 206 14.37 9.82 -7.91
CA GLU A 206 15.64 9.16 -8.23
C GLU A 206 15.87 7.91 -7.37
N ILE A 207 16.44 6.88 -8.00
CA ILE A 207 16.95 5.65 -7.39
C ILE A 207 18.38 5.45 -7.89
N LEU A 208 19.35 5.37 -6.98
CA LEU A 208 20.74 5.07 -7.28
C LEU A 208 21.02 3.59 -7.10
N ILE A 209 21.28 2.88 -8.20
CA ILE A 209 21.68 1.48 -8.20
C ILE A 209 23.21 1.42 -8.12
N LYS A 210 23.73 1.05 -6.94
CA LYS A 210 25.17 0.89 -6.72
C LYS A 210 25.69 -0.32 -7.49
N ASN A 211 25.00 -1.45 -7.36
CA ASN A 211 25.31 -2.70 -8.06
C ASN A 211 24.02 -3.45 -8.42
N LEU A 212 24.00 -4.07 -9.59
CA LEU A 212 23.00 -5.08 -9.97
C LEU A 212 23.72 -6.22 -10.68
N SER A 213 23.40 -7.45 -10.30
CA SER A 213 23.88 -8.69 -10.92
C SER A 213 22.69 -9.57 -11.25
N ILE A 214 22.61 -10.03 -12.49
CA ILE A 214 21.60 -10.97 -12.96
C ILE A 214 22.34 -12.16 -13.54
N MET A 215 22.01 -13.36 -13.10
CA MET A 215 22.41 -14.60 -13.72
C MET A 215 21.14 -15.31 -14.15
N SER A 216 21.09 -15.80 -15.38
CA SER A 216 19.94 -16.55 -15.87
C SER A 216 20.36 -17.62 -16.88
N GLU A 217 19.68 -18.75 -16.85
CA GLU A 217 19.92 -19.87 -17.76
C GLU A 217 18.58 -20.35 -18.33
N LEU A 218 18.42 -20.24 -19.65
CA LEU A 218 17.30 -20.80 -20.40
C LEU A 218 17.65 -22.23 -20.82
N GLU A 219 16.77 -23.16 -20.46
CA GLU A 219 16.84 -24.56 -20.85
C GLU A 219 15.60 -24.90 -21.69
N GLN A 220 15.81 -25.56 -22.84
CA GLN A 220 14.75 -26.11 -23.68
C GLN A 220 13.65 -25.08 -24.04
N GLY A 221 14.03 -23.80 -24.15
CA GLY A 221 13.17 -22.70 -24.55
C GLY A 221 11.98 -22.40 -23.66
N SER A 222 11.87 -22.97 -22.47
CA SER A 222 10.67 -22.78 -21.63
C SER A 222 10.96 -22.69 -20.14
N LYS A 223 12.14 -23.12 -19.70
CA LYS A 223 12.57 -23.08 -18.31
C LYS A 223 13.72 -22.09 -18.13
N ILE A 224 13.61 -21.17 -17.19
CA ILE A 224 14.62 -20.18 -16.85
C ILE A 224 14.97 -20.32 -15.37
N ASP A 225 16.21 -20.72 -15.05
CA ASP A 225 16.78 -20.48 -13.72
C ASP A 225 17.30 -19.04 -13.67
N PHE A 226 17.10 -18.34 -12.55
CA PHE A 226 17.64 -17.00 -12.38
C PHE A 226 18.07 -16.70 -10.94
N ASN A 227 19.08 -15.84 -10.83
CA ASN A 227 19.51 -15.19 -9.60
C ASN A 227 19.73 -13.69 -9.87
N VAL A 228 19.10 -12.85 -9.06
CA VAL A 228 19.16 -11.39 -9.15
C VAL A 228 19.61 -10.85 -7.80
N GLU A 229 20.65 -10.03 -7.80
CA GLU A 229 21.11 -9.30 -6.62
C GLU A 229 21.24 -7.82 -6.97
N MET A 230 20.58 -6.95 -6.20
CA MET A 230 20.60 -5.51 -6.37
C MET A 230 20.91 -4.83 -5.04
N ASP A 231 21.80 -3.84 -5.08
CA ASP A 231 22.08 -2.91 -3.99
C ASP A 231 21.83 -1.49 -4.51
N SER A 232 20.81 -0.84 -3.95
CA SER A 232 20.48 0.55 -4.22
C SER A 232 20.52 1.41 -2.96
N ASP A 233 20.32 2.70 -3.14
CA ASP A 233 20.04 3.64 -2.06
C ASP A 233 18.65 3.47 -1.44
N LEU A 234 17.75 2.67 -2.02
CA LEU A 234 16.44 2.35 -1.45
C LEU A 234 16.42 1.00 -0.73
N CYS A 235 17.04 -0.02 -1.31
CA CYS A 235 17.00 -1.36 -0.75
C CYS A 235 18.14 -2.25 -1.25
N VAL A 236 18.41 -3.29 -0.47
CA VAL A 236 19.12 -4.48 -0.93
C VAL A 236 18.08 -5.53 -1.27
N PHE A 237 18.10 -6.03 -2.49
CA PHE A 237 17.13 -6.97 -3.03
C PHE A 237 17.86 -8.20 -3.59
N LYS A 238 17.37 -9.38 -3.22
CA LYS A 238 17.83 -10.66 -3.73
C LYS A 238 16.64 -11.47 -4.19
N ALA A 239 16.69 -12.01 -5.39
CA ALA A 239 15.69 -12.92 -5.91
C ALA A 239 16.36 -14.12 -6.57
N LYS A 240 15.94 -15.33 -6.21
CA LYS A 240 16.41 -16.57 -6.83
C LYS A 240 15.21 -17.44 -7.14
N GLY A 241 15.20 -18.07 -8.31
CA GLY A 241 14.10 -18.95 -8.66
C GLY A 241 14.21 -19.60 -10.01
N ILE A 242 13.16 -20.33 -10.33
CA ILE A 242 12.96 -20.99 -11.63
C ILE A 242 11.59 -20.53 -12.15
N ALA A 243 11.53 -20.19 -13.43
CA ALA A 243 10.28 -20.02 -14.17
C ALA A 243 10.18 -21.10 -15.25
N SER A 244 9.06 -21.82 -15.32
CA SER A 244 8.80 -22.82 -16.37
C SER A 244 7.57 -22.44 -17.19
N ASP A 245 7.46 -23.01 -18.40
CA ASP A 245 6.34 -22.79 -19.32
C ASP A 245 6.04 -21.31 -19.62
N ILE A 246 7.10 -20.47 -19.64
CA ILE A 246 7.06 -18.99 -19.70
C ILE A 246 6.20 -18.40 -20.82
N PHE A 247 5.94 -19.14 -21.90
CA PHE A 247 5.19 -18.67 -23.07
C PHE A 247 3.72 -19.09 -23.08
N LYS A 248 3.31 -20.09 -22.29
CA LYS A 248 1.96 -20.66 -22.36
C LYS A 248 1.22 -20.53 -21.03
N ALA A 249 1.81 -21.05 -19.96
CA ALA A 249 1.22 -21.13 -18.64
C ALA A 249 2.33 -21.00 -17.60
N PRO A 250 2.85 -19.77 -17.37
CA PRO A 250 4.05 -19.59 -16.56
C PRO A 250 3.82 -20.11 -15.15
N GLU A 251 4.74 -20.96 -14.71
CA GLU A 251 4.87 -21.40 -13.33
C GLU A 251 6.18 -20.85 -12.75
N ILE A 252 6.18 -20.60 -11.45
CA ILE A 252 7.33 -20.07 -10.73
C ILE A 252 7.65 -20.91 -9.50
N ASP A 253 8.93 -20.97 -9.15
CA ASP A 253 9.44 -21.33 -7.83
C ASP A 253 10.46 -20.25 -7.47
N LEU A 254 10.10 -19.34 -6.56
CA LEU A 254 10.78 -18.05 -6.38
C LEU A 254 10.97 -17.77 -4.89
N ASN A 255 12.16 -17.27 -4.54
CA ASN A 255 12.47 -16.70 -3.24
C ASN A 255 12.99 -15.28 -3.42
N ILE A 256 12.34 -14.31 -2.77
CA ILE A 256 12.71 -12.90 -2.73
C ILE A 256 13.01 -12.51 -1.28
N ILE A 257 14.13 -11.81 -1.09
CA ILE A 257 14.49 -11.14 0.15
C ILE A 257 14.80 -9.68 -0.18
N ALA A 258 14.10 -8.76 0.47
CA ALA A 258 14.34 -7.32 0.35
C ALA A 258 14.57 -6.70 1.73
N THR A 259 15.56 -5.84 1.86
CA THR A 259 15.83 -5.09 3.10
C THR A 259 16.00 -3.61 2.80
N SER A 260 15.38 -2.74 3.59
CA SER A 260 15.35 -1.30 3.35
C SER A 260 15.32 -0.51 4.66
N HIS A 261 15.91 0.69 4.64
CA HIS A 261 15.65 1.71 5.65
C HIS A 261 14.37 2.47 5.28
N LEU A 262 13.43 2.57 6.21
CA LEU A 262 12.12 3.16 5.94
C LEU A 262 12.20 4.65 5.58
N GLU A 263 13.20 5.35 6.08
CA GLU A 263 13.50 6.75 5.74
C GLU A 263 13.76 6.92 4.23
N GLN A 264 14.53 6.01 3.63
CA GLN A 264 14.85 6.05 2.20
C GLN A 264 13.59 5.80 1.36
N PHE A 265 12.79 4.81 1.75
CA PHE A 265 11.54 4.50 1.08
C PHE A 265 10.53 5.65 1.20
N ASN A 266 10.46 6.30 2.36
CA ASN A 266 9.60 7.45 2.58
C ASN A 266 9.99 8.66 1.72
N ARG A 267 11.29 9.00 1.68
CA ARG A 267 11.81 10.05 0.78
C ARG A 267 11.42 9.76 -0.67
N PHE A 268 11.55 8.50 -1.09
CA PHE A 268 11.12 8.08 -2.41
C PHE A 268 9.61 8.21 -2.62
N LEU A 269 8.77 7.90 -1.63
CA LEU A 269 7.31 8.09 -1.72
C LEU A 269 6.87 9.56 -1.70
N GLY A 270 7.76 10.50 -1.38
CA GLY A 270 7.49 11.94 -1.36
C GLY A 270 7.31 12.50 0.05
N GLY A 271 7.73 11.76 1.09
CA GLY A 271 7.81 12.28 2.46
C GLY A 271 6.46 12.56 3.13
N ALA A 272 5.37 11.97 2.64
CA ALA A 272 4.02 12.25 3.16
C ALA A 272 3.83 11.81 4.62
N ILE A 273 4.64 10.87 5.10
CA ILE A 273 4.63 10.35 6.46
C ILE A 273 6.08 10.23 6.87
N ASP A 274 6.54 10.88 7.93
CA ASP A 274 7.92 10.70 8.37
C ASP A 274 8.08 9.27 8.91
N LEU A 275 8.77 8.39 8.17
CA LEU A 275 8.95 6.99 8.53
C LEU A 275 10.43 6.71 8.71
N ASP A 276 10.80 6.11 9.84
CA ASP A 276 12.15 5.62 10.10
C ASP A 276 12.08 4.20 10.69
N GLY A 277 13.21 3.50 10.64
CA GLY A 277 13.38 2.12 11.03
C GLY A 277 13.92 1.25 9.91
N PHE A 278 13.89 -0.05 10.14
CA PHE A 278 14.37 -1.06 9.20
C PHE A 278 13.25 -2.02 8.85
N ALA A 279 13.13 -2.38 7.58
CA ALA A 279 12.19 -3.39 7.10
C ALA A 279 12.91 -4.50 6.33
N LYS A 280 12.55 -5.74 6.63
CA LYS A 280 12.92 -6.93 5.90
C LYS A 280 11.66 -7.63 5.40
N VAL A 281 11.61 -7.88 4.11
CA VAL A 281 10.55 -8.65 3.44
C VAL A 281 11.17 -9.95 2.95
N THR A 282 10.51 -11.06 3.25
CA THR A 282 10.81 -12.37 2.66
C THR A 282 9.55 -12.89 1.99
N LEU A 283 9.64 -13.23 0.71
CA LEU A 283 8.54 -13.79 -0.07
C LEU A 283 9.01 -15.06 -0.77
N THR A 284 8.28 -16.15 -0.58
CA THR A 284 8.47 -17.37 -1.38
C THR A 284 7.20 -17.66 -2.16
N GLY A 285 7.30 -17.94 -3.45
CA GLY A 285 6.16 -18.21 -4.33
C GLY A 285 6.37 -19.50 -5.14
N LYS A 286 5.37 -20.35 -5.23
CA LYS A 286 5.41 -21.60 -6.00
C LYS A 286 4.14 -21.84 -6.81
N GLY A 287 4.27 -22.43 -8.00
CA GLY A 287 3.16 -22.85 -8.85
C GLY A 287 2.78 -21.82 -9.93
N PRO A 288 1.59 -21.95 -10.56
CA PRO A 288 1.17 -21.09 -11.65
C PRO A 288 1.07 -19.62 -11.21
N VAL A 289 1.61 -18.68 -12.00
CA VAL A 289 1.57 -17.24 -11.66
C VAL A 289 0.14 -16.71 -11.48
N ASN A 290 -0.84 -17.37 -12.11
CA ASN A 290 -2.24 -17.00 -11.99
C ASN A 290 -2.90 -17.46 -10.66
N ASN A 291 -2.31 -18.43 -9.96
CA ASN A 291 -2.76 -18.92 -8.65
C ASN A 291 -1.58 -19.53 -7.85
N PRO A 292 -0.60 -18.71 -7.44
CA PRO A 292 0.58 -19.21 -6.77
C PRO A 292 0.27 -19.52 -5.31
N GLU A 293 1.00 -20.48 -4.76
CA GLU A 293 1.20 -20.61 -3.33
C GLU A 293 2.27 -19.62 -2.89
N VAL A 294 1.94 -18.70 -1.97
CA VAL A 294 2.88 -17.67 -1.49
C VAL A 294 3.01 -17.76 0.02
N ALA A 295 4.24 -17.66 0.53
CA ALA A 295 4.49 -17.31 1.92
C ALA A 295 5.16 -15.93 1.97
N PHE A 296 4.66 -15.08 2.86
CA PHE A 296 5.10 -13.71 3.02
C PHE A 296 5.44 -13.46 4.48
N ASN A 297 6.62 -12.91 4.74
CA ASN A 297 7.03 -12.45 6.05
C ASN A 297 7.55 -11.01 5.95
N LEU A 298 7.07 -10.16 6.86
CA LEU A 298 7.51 -8.78 7.02
C LEU A 298 7.99 -8.61 8.45
N ASP A 299 9.25 -8.21 8.60
CA ASP A 299 9.87 -7.86 9.88
C ASP A 299 10.30 -6.40 9.81
N MET A 300 9.67 -5.56 10.61
CA MET A 300 10.02 -4.15 10.79
C MET A 300 10.52 -3.97 12.21
N ALA A 301 11.62 -3.25 12.38
CA ALA A 301 12.23 -2.95 13.67
C ALA A 301 12.50 -1.45 13.80
N ARG A 302 12.40 -0.95 15.04
CA ARG A 302 12.62 0.47 15.38
C ARG A 302 11.72 1.39 14.55
N LEU A 303 10.44 1.03 14.45
CA LEU A 303 9.48 1.76 13.64
C LEU A 303 9.21 3.12 14.28
N LYS A 304 9.45 4.19 13.53
CA LYS A 304 9.04 5.54 13.91
C LYS A 304 8.11 6.09 12.84
N ILE A 305 6.97 6.63 13.27
CA ILE A 305 5.95 7.26 12.43
C ILE A 305 5.77 8.69 12.94
N ASN A 306 6.42 9.64 12.29
CA ASN A 306 6.58 11.03 12.72
C ASN A 306 7.34 11.15 14.05
N GLU A 307 7.57 12.38 14.50
CA GLU A 307 8.36 12.66 15.70
C GLU A 307 7.81 11.99 16.97
N ASP A 308 6.51 11.68 16.99
CA ASP A 308 5.79 11.36 18.22
C ASP A 308 5.30 9.92 18.35
N LEU A 309 5.34 9.13 17.26
CA LEU A 309 4.86 7.75 17.31
C LEU A 309 6.02 6.80 17.10
N GLU A 310 6.56 6.32 18.21
CA GLU A 310 7.60 5.30 18.21
C GLU A 310 6.98 3.94 18.55
N GLY A 311 7.46 2.90 17.87
CA GLY A 311 7.07 1.51 18.09
C GLY A 311 8.25 0.56 17.93
N ASP A 312 8.24 -0.54 18.68
CA ASP A 312 9.35 -1.48 18.67
C ASP A 312 9.48 -2.19 17.31
N GLY A 313 8.34 -2.53 16.69
CA GLY A 313 8.34 -3.22 15.41
C GLY A 313 7.01 -3.84 14.98
N ILE A 314 7.01 -4.37 13.76
CA ILE A 314 5.92 -5.12 13.15
C ILE A 314 6.47 -6.46 12.67
N ASN A 315 5.89 -7.57 13.11
CA ASN A 315 6.20 -8.91 12.58
C ASN A 315 4.93 -9.52 12.01
N LEU A 316 4.85 -9.67 10.69
CA LEU A 316 3.70 -10.21 9.98
C LEU A 316 4.11 -11.47 9.21
N SER A 317 3.38 -12.56 9.45
CA SER A 317 3.49 -13.80 8.68
C SER A 317 2.16 -14.15 8.03
N ALA A 318 2.18 -14.28 6.71
CA ALA A 318 1.00 -14.60 5.91
C ALA A 318 1.30 -15.70 4.87
N SER A 319 0.26 -16.39 4.44
CA SER A 319 0.32 -17.35 3.34
C SER A 319 -0.88 -17.20 2.42
N LEU A 320 -0.68 -17.42 1.13
CA LEU A 320 -1.71 -17.44 0.11
C LEU A 320 -1.72 -18.83 -0.52
N VAL A 321 -2.84 -19.54 -0.44
CA VAL A 321 -3.00 -20.84 -1.11
C VAL A 321 -4.38 -20.86 -1.73
N ASP A 322 -4.46 -21.21 -3.02
CA ASP A 322 -5.74 -21.28 -3.75
C ASP A 322 -6.60 -20.00 -3.59
N ARG A 323 -5.96 -18.84 -3.78
CA ARG A 323 -6.54 -17.50 -3.59
C ARG A 323 -7.12 -17.24 -2.18
N LYS A 324 -6.73 -18.01 -1.16
CA LYS A 324 -7.07 -17.73 0.24
C LYS A 324 -5.87 -17.16 0.96
N LEU A 325 -5.95 -15.89 1.34
CA LEU A 325 -4.95 -15.24 2.18
C LEU A 325 -5.22 -15.63 3.63
N LEU A 326 -4.23 -16.19 4.30
CA LEU A 326 -4.23 -16.49 5.73
C LEU A 326 -3.14 -15.67 6.39
N ILE A 327 -3.51 -14.78 7.29
CA ILE A 327 -2.61 -14.07 8.18
C ILE A 327 -2.46 -14.93 9.43
N LYS A 328 -1.36 -15.69 9.50
CA LYS A 328 -1.10 -16.65 10.58
C LYS A 328 -0.92 -15.93 11.91
N LYS A 329 -0.12 -14.87 11.88
CA LYS A 329 0.15 -14.00 13.04
C LYS A 329 0.73 -12.69 12.55
N ALA A 330 0.21 -11.59 13.04
CA ALA A 330 0.81 -10.28 12.93
C ALA A 330 0.94 -9.71 14.36
N ASN A 331 2.15 -9.35 14.77
CA ASN A 331 2.40 -8.65 16.02
C ASN A 331 2.78 -7.21 15.68
N LEU A 332 2.06 -6.26 16.24
CA LEU A 332 2.35 -4.84 16.10
C LEU A 332 2.62 -4.31 17.50
N ASN A 333 3.85 -3.87 17.74
CA ASN A 333 4.24 -3.20 18.98
C ASN A 333 4.31 -1.70 18.69
N PHE A 334 3.24 -0.98 19.00
CA PHE A 334 3.07 0.43 18.62
C PHE A 334 2.31 1.17 19.73
N LEU A 335 2.73 2.38 20.08
CA LEU A 335 2.09 3.21 21.12
C LEU A 335 2.00 2.50 22.48
N GLY A 336 3.08 1.85 22.89
CA GLY A 336 3.14 1.06 24.14
C GLY A 336 2.25 -0.19 24.15
N SER A 337 1.49 -0.43 23.09
CA SER A 337 0.56 -1.55 22.98
C SER A 337 1.17 -2.73 22.24
N ASN A 338 0.82 -3.95 22.65
CA ASN A 338 1.05 -5.16 21.87
C ASN A 338 -0.27 -5.60 21.22
N ILE A 339 -0.33 -5.53 19.89
CA ILE A 339 -1.50 -5.92 19.11
C ILE A 339 -1.15 -7.19 18.35
N VAL A 340 -1.85 -8.29 18.66
CA VAL A 340 -1.81 -9.53 17.91
C VAL A 340 -3.01 -9.57 16.98
N PHE A 341 -2.76 -9.71 15.68
CA PHE A 341 -3.77 -9.81 14.65
C PHE A 341 -3.64 -11.13 13.88
N ASN A 342 -4.78 -11.73 13.55
CA ASN A 342 -4.84 -12.93 12.71
C ASN A 342 -6.14 -12.94 11.89
N GLY A 343 -6.19 -13.76 10.87
CA GLY A 343 -7.43 -14.01 10.14
C GLY A 343 -7.21 -14.43 8.69
N MET A 344 -8.28 -14.42 7.92
CA MET A 344 -8.28 -14.86 6.53
C MET A 344 -9.12 -13.98 5.62
N ALA A 345 -8.76 -14.00 4.34
CA ALA A 345 -9.54 -13.42 3.26
C ALA A 345 -9.64 -14.41 2.09
N ASP A 346 -10.86 -14.65 1.61
CA ASP A 346 -11.11 -15.46 0.43
C ASP A 346 -11.20 -14.56 -0.81
N LEU A 347 -10.17 -14.65 -1.65
CA LEU A 347 -10.03 -13.85 -2.87
C LEU A 347 -10.57 -14.56 -4.11
N LYS A 348 -11.16 -15.76 -4.00
CA LYS A 348 -11.61 -16.54 -5.17
C LYS A 348 -12.64 -15.79 -5.99
N ASP A 349 -13.65 -15.22 -5.34
CA ASP A 349 -14.71 -14.47 -6.02
C ASP A 349 -14.25 -13.05 -6.42
N PHE A 350 -13.18 -12.55 -5.79
CA PHE A 350 -12.56 -11.26 -6.10
C PHE A 350 -11.70 -11.35 -7.38
N PHE A 351 -10.92 -12.43 -7.52
CA PHE A 351 -10.11 -12.81 -8.68
C PHE A 351 -10.54 -14.16 -9.27
N PRO A 352 -11.74 -14.28 -9.87
CA PRO A 352 -12.26 -15.57 -10.34
C PRO A 352 -11.42 -16.18 -11.46
N LYS A 353 -10.73 -15.34 -12.25
CA LYS A 353 -9.83 -15.75 -13.32
C LYS A 353 -8.35 -15.76 -12.90
N GLY A 354 -8.06 -15.65 -11.60
CA GLY A 354 -6.70 -15.57 -11.05
C GLY A 354 -6.05 -14.18 -11.13
N PHE A 355 -4.82 -14.07 -10.61
CA PHE A 355 -4.15 -12.80 -10.32
C PHE A 355 -3.61 -12.05 -11.55
N LEU A 356 -3.54 -12.70 -12.71
CA LEU A 356 -3.16 -12.01 -13.97
C LEU A 356 -4.31 -11.20 -14.57
N ASN A 357 -5.51 -11.30 -13.99
CA ASN A 357 -6.68 -10.57 -14.41
C ASN A 357 -7.03 -9.51 -13.36
N PRO A 358 -7.59 -8.35 -13.77
CA PRO A 358 -8.06 -7.35 -12.82
C PRO A 358 -9.16 -7.93 -11.92
N ALA A 359 -9.29 -7.37 -10.71
CA ALA A 359 -10.37 -7.70 -9.79
C ALA A 359 -11.72 -7.44 -10.46
N GLN A 360 -12.63 -8.42 -10.41
CA GLN A 360 -13.92 -8.31 -11.10
C GLN A 360 -15.05 -7.87 -10.17
N ASN A 361 -15.00 -8.28 -8.90
CA ASN A 361 -16.05 -7.97 -7.93
C ASN A 361 -15.45 -7.67 -6.56
N PRO A 362 -15.13 -6.39 -6.26
CA PRO A 362 -14.60 -6.01 -4.96
C PRO A 362 -15.52 -6.34 -3.79
N ASP A 363 -16.83 -6.34 -4.04
CA ASP A 363 -17.83 -6.66 -3.01
C ASP A 363 -17.90 -8.15 -2.70
N ALA A 364 -17.21 -9.00 -3.48
CA ALA A 364 -17.19 -10.44 -3.29
C ALA A 364 -16.16 -10.92 -2.26
N LEU A 365 -15.20 -10.06 -1.86
CA LEU A 365 -14.16 -10.40 -0.89
C LEU A 365 -14.80 -10.82 0.43
N LYS A 366 -14.56 -12.05 0.88
CA LYS A 366 -15.00 -12.51 2.21
C LYS A 366 -13.81 -12.50 3.15
N TYR A 367 -14.03 -12.14 4.41
CA TYR A 367 -12.97 -12.10 5.40
C TYR A 367 -13.46 -12.41 6.81
N ASP A 368 -12.54 -12.90 7.61
CA ASP A 368 -12.71 -13.21 9.03
C ASP A 368 -11.41 -12.81 9.73
N PHE A 369 -11.46 -11.74 10.51
CA PHE A 369 -10.30 -11.18 11.20
C PHE A 369 -10.55 -11.12 12.69
N SER A 370 -9.49 -11.31 13.47
CA SER A 370 -9.49 -11.04 14.91
C SER A 370 -8.24 -10.30 15.34
N PHE A 371 -8.39 -9.53 16.42
CA PHE A 371 -7.28 -8.88 17.08
C PHE A 371 -7.39 -9.01 18.60
N ASP A 372 -6.24 -8.98 19.27
CA ASP A 372 -6.07 -8.93 20.72
C ASP A 372 -4.99 -7.90 21.02
N GLN A 373 -5.39 -6.78 21.63
CA GLN A 373 -4.55 -5.68 22.04
C GLN A 373 -4.39 -5.68 23.56
N LYS A 374 -3.14 -5.63 24.02
CA LYS A 374 -2.78 -5.59 25.44
C LYS A 374 -1.85 -4.42 25.74
N ASN A 375 -1.87 -4.01 27.01
CA ASN A 375 -0.96 -3.01 27.59
C ASN A 375 -1.01 -1.64 26.91
N GLY A 376 -2.14 -1.25 26.32
CA GLY A 376 -2.27 0.11 25.80
C GLY A 376 -2.25 1.13 26.93
N ASP A 377 -1.68 2.30 26.67
CA ASP A 377 -1.60 3.42 27.60
C ASP A 377 -2.15 4.69 26.95
N PHE A 378 -3.07 5.37 27.62
CA PHE A 378 -3.65 6.63 27.15
C PHE A 378 -2.64 7.77 27.03
N GLN A 379 -1.51 7.71 27.75
CA GLN A 379 -0.43 8.68 27.59
C GLN A 379 0.11 8.69 26.15
N HIS A 380 0.16 7.54 25.48
CA HIS A 380 0.53 7.47 24.08
C HIS A 380 -0.59 7.91 23.12
N LEU A 381 -1.80 8.14 23.63
CA LEU A 381 -2.95 8.64 22.87
C LEU A 381 -3.26 10.12 23.12
N GLU A 382 -2.45 10.84 23.89
CA GLU A 382 -2.72 12.22 24.32
C GLU A 382 -3.05 13.16 23.15
N LYS A 383 -2.46 12.93 21.98
CA LYS A 383 -2.74 13.71 20.76
C LYS A 383 -4.19 13.62 20.29
N TRP A 384 -4.82 12.45 20.46
CA TRP A 384 -6.18 12.17 20.03
C TRP A 384 -7.18 12.26 21.18
N VAL A 385 -6.78 11.86 22.38
CA VAL A 385 -7.60 11.83 23.58
C VAL A 385 -6.88 12.61 24.68
N LYS A 386 -7.09 13.93 24.70
CA LYS A 386 -6.44 14.83 25.65
C LYS A 386 -7.05 14.75 27.03
N GLY A 387 -6.19 14.84 28.05
CA GLY A 387 -6.60 15.00 29.44
C GLY A 387 -7.22 13.75 30.05
N PHE A 388 -6.83 12.57 29.57
CA PHE A 388 -7.17 11.29 30.18
C PHE A 388 -5.93 10.43 30.30
N SER A 389 -5.85 9.68 31.40
CA SER A 389 -4.83 8.67 31.65
C SER A 389 -5.47 7.33 32.02
N GLY A 390 -4.69 6.26 31.93
CA GLY A 390 -5.12 4.91 32.23
C GLY A 390 -4.55 3.90 31.24
N ARG A 391 -4.87 2.63 31.48
CA ARG A 391 -4.47 1.51 30.63
C ARG A 391 -5.67 0.95 29.90
N PHE A 392 -5.42 0.35 28.74
CA PHE A 392 -6.47 -0.28 27.96
C PHE A 392 -6.03 -1.58 27.30
N SER A 393 -6.98 -2.50 27.23
CA SER A 393 -6.88 -3.69 26.40
C SER A 393 -8.17 -3.84 25.60
N SER A 394 -8.06 -4.45 24.44
CA SER A 394 -9.22 -4.70 23.61
C SER A 394 -9.05 -5.99 22.82
N PHE A 395 -10.16 -6.69 22.58
CA PHE A 395 -10.16 -7.79 21.63
C PHE A 395 -11.35 -7.62 20.70
N GLY A 396 -11.23 -8.16 19.50
CA GLY A 396 -12.25 -8.02 18.50
C GLY A 396 -12.26 -9.12 17.47
N ASN A 397 -13.43 -9.37 16.90
CA ASN A 397 -13.57 -10.09 15.65
C ASN A 397 -14.43 -9.31 14.65
N LEU A 398 -14.15 -9.55 13.37
CA LEU A 398 -14.87 -8.95 12.26
C LEU A 398 -14.99 -9.99 11.15
N ILE A 399 -16.22 -10.41 10.89
CA ILE A 399 -16.55 -11.39 9.84
C ILE A 399 -17.43 -10.69 8.83
N GLY A 400 -17.02 -10.64 7.57
CA GLY A 400 -17.78 -9.89 6.59
C GLY A 400 -17.44 -10.17 5.14
N LYS A 401 -18.06 -9.35 4.30
CA LYS A 401 -17.92 -9.36 2.86
C LYS A 401 -17.97 -7.95 2.28
N GLY A 402 -17.15 -7.72 1.25
CA GLY A 402 -17.01 -6.47 0.53
C GLY A 402 -16.09 -5.46 1.22
N ILE A 403 -15.67 -4.43 0.48
CA ILE A 403 -14.70 -3.43 0.99
C ILE A 403 -15.18 -1.99 0.84
N ARG A 404 -16.27 -1.75 0.11
CA ARG A 404 -16.83 -0.41 -0.09
C ARG A 404 -17.87 -0.14 0.98
N PRO A 405 -17.86 1.04 1.64
CA PRO A 405 -18.81 1.34 2.72
C PRO A 405 -20.29 1.07 2.36
N GLU A 406 -20.68 1.31 1.11
CA GLU A 406 -22.05 1.17 0.59
C GLU A 406 -22.49 -0.28 0.38
N THR A 407 -21.54 -1.22 0.24
CA THR A 407 -21.81 -2.63 -0.07
C THR A 407 -21.28 -3.58 0.99
N LEU A 408 -20.53 -3.05 1.96
CA LEU A 408 -20.00 -3.76 3.11
C LEU A 408 -21.12 -4.44 3.89
N ALA A 409 -20.93 -5.73 4.15
CA ALA A 409 -21.80 -6.53 5.01
C ALA A 409 -20.91 -7.26 6.02
N ALA A 410 -20.92 -6.85 7.29
CA ALA A 410 -20.05 -7.41 8.31
C ALA A 410 -20.75 -7.55 9.66
N LYS A 411 -20.33 -8.54 10.44
CA LYS A 411 -20.64 -8.70 11.86
C LYS A 411 -19.39 -8.40 12.65
N TYR A 412 -19.54 -7.68 13.76
CA TYR A 412 -18.44 -7.38 14.65
C TYR A 412 -18.81 -7.66 16.10
N HIS A 413 -17.83 -8.10 16.86
CA HIS A 413 -17.88 -8.15 18.32
C HIS A 413 -16.55 -7.62 18.85
N PHE A 414 -16.64 -6.60 19.69
CA PHE A 414 -15.50 -5.94 20.33
C PHE A 414 -15.68 -5.95 21.83
N ASN A 415 -14.59 -6.17 22.55
CA ASN A 415 -14.52 -5.97 23.97
C ASN A 415 -13.40 -4.97 24.27
N VAL A 416 -13.67 -4.06 25.20
CA VAL A 416 -12.70 -3.07 25.65
C VAL A 416 -12.69 -3.11 27.17
N VAL A 417 -11.49 -3.19 27.74
CA VAL A 417 -11.26 -3.08 29.17
C VAL A 417 -10.36 -1.89 29.40
N LEU A 418 -10.83 -0.93 30.18
CA LEU A 418 -10.02 0.17 30.67
C LEU A 418 -9.75 -0.04 32.17
N GLU A 419 -8.49 0.15 32.54
CA GLU A 419 -7.99 0.04 33.90
C GLU A 419 -7.39 1.38 34.31
N ASP A 420 -7.59 1.78 35.55
CA ASP A 420 -7.05 3.03 36.10
C ASP A 420 -7.42 4.26 35.25
N PHE A 421 -8.60 4.26 34.60
CA PHE A 421 -9.01 5.35 33.71
C PHE A 421 -9.44 6.58 34.50
N LYS A 422 -8.93 7.75 34.16
CA LYS A 422 -9.33 9.01 34.79
C LYS A 422 -9.08 10.21 33.90
N GLN A 423 -9.75 11.32 34.21
CA GLN A 423 -9.41 12.62 33.68
C GLN A 423 -8.18 13.19 34.40
N ASP A 424 -7.26 13.79 33.66
CA ASP A 424 -6.01 14.38 34.18
C ASP A 424 -6.27 15.74 34.83
N LYS A 425 -7.03 15.73 35.92
CA LYS A 425 -7.29 16.88 36.78
C LYS A 425 -6.97 16.52 38.24
N PRO A 426 -6.63 17.52 39.07
CA PRO A 426 -6.54 17.30 40.50
C PRO A 426 -7.84 16.71 41.05
N GLU A 427 -7.72 15.87 42.07
CA GLU A 427 -8.85 15.31 42.82
C GLU A 427 -9.79 14.36 42.05
N THR A 428 -9.40 13.89 40.86
CA THR A 428 -10.11 12.82 40.14
C THR A 428 -9.67 11.42 40.64
N ASP A 429 -10.63 10.50 40.70
CA ASP A 429 -10.40 9.09 41.07
C ASP A 429 -10.23 8.23 39.81
N PHE A 430 -9.87 6.96 40.01
CA PHE A 430 -9.78 5.97 38.93
C PHE A 430 -11.12 5.28 38.68
N LEU A 431 -11.37 4.92 37.42
CA LEU A 431 -12.52 4.15 36.98
C LEU A 431 -12.04 2.94 36.17
N ASP A 432 -12.46 1.74 36.57
CA ASP A 432 -12.30 0.56 35.73
C ASP A 432 -13.61 0.30 35.00
N PHE A 433 -13.52 0.02 33.70
CA PHE A 433 -14.70 -0.36 32.93
C PHE A 433 -14.43 -1.45 31.93
N LYS A 434 -15.43 -2.34 31.83
CA LYS A 434 -15.49 -3.38 30.82
C LYS A 434 -16.68 -3.14 29.93
N THR A 435 -16.42 -3.06 28.64
CA THR A 435 -17.41 -2.80 27.60
C THR A 435 -17.44 -3.95 26.62
N ASP A 436 -18.63 -4.44 26.33
CA ASP A 436 -18.90 -5.42 25.28
C ASP A 436 -19.79 -4.79 24.21
N ILE A 437 -19.37 -4.87 22.94
CA ILE A 437 -20.03 -4.22 21.81
C ILE A 437 -20.25 -5.25 20.71
N THR A 438 -21.51 -5.46 20.33
CA THR A 438 -21.88 -6.36 19.23
C THR A 438 -22.74 -5.62 18.23
N GLY A 439 -22.57 -5.97 16.95
CA GLY A 439 -23.34 -5.34 15.91
C GLY A 439 -23.07 -5.83 14.50
N THR A 440 -23.64 -5.10 13.55
CA THR A 440 -23.52 -5.36 12.13
C THR A 440 -23.26 -4.08 11.36
N ILE A 441 -22.62 -4.19 10.20
CA ILE A 441 -22.55 -3.13 9.20
C ILE A 441 -23.20 -3.68 7.95
N GLU A 442 -24.25 -3.02 7.45
CA GLU A 442 -24.92 -3.41 6.21
C GLU A 442 -25.31 -2.15 5.43
N LYS A 443 -24.91 -2.08 4.15
CA LYS A 443 -25.29 -0.99 3.23
C LYS A 443 -25.01 0.42 3.78
N GLY A 444 -23.83 0.60 4.39
CA GLY A 444 -23.44 1.87 5.03
C GLY A 444 -24.10 2.16 6.38
N ILE A 445 -24.90 1.24 6.92
CA ILE A 445 -25.55 1.38 8.24
C ILE A 445 -24.82 0.51 9.26
N CYS A 446 -24.24 1.14 10.27
CA CYS A 446 -23.69 0.47 11.45
C CYS A 446 -24.78 0.30 12.50
N LYS A 447 -25.18 -0.93 12.79
CA LYS A 447 -26.14 -1.28 13.85
C LYS A 447 -25.39 -1.82 15.06
N ILE A 448 -25.58 -1.18 16.21
CA ILE A 448 -25.14 -1.68 17.51
C ILE A 448 -26.33 -2.43 18.13
N THR A 449 -26.25 -3.74 18.19
CA THR A 449 -27.30 -4.60 18.78
C THR A 449 -27.16 -4.76 20.28
N GLY A 450 -25.94 -4.64 20.80
CA GLY A 450 -25.67 -4.65 22.23
C GLY A 450 -24.41 -3.86 22.52
N PHE A 451 -24.54 -2.86 23.38
CA PHE A 451 -23.44 -2.16 24.03
C PHE A 451 -23.68 -2.28 25.52
N ASN A 452 -22.81 -3.00 26.21
CA ASN A 452 -22.93 -3.24 27.64
C ASN A 452 -21.63 -2.82 28.31
N THR A 453 -21.66 -1.68 28.99
CA THR A 453 -20.54 -1.21 29.82
C THR A 453 -20.89 -1.40 31.28
N LYS A 454 -19.97 -2.00 32.03
CA LYS A 454 -20.08 -2.17 33.47
C LYS A 454 -18.86 -1.59 34.15
N THR A 455 -19.10 -0.84 35.20
CA THR A 455 -18.10 -0.47 36.21
C THR A 455 -18.47 -1.18 37.52
N LYS A 456 -17.74 -0.94 38.60
CA LYS A 456 -18.13 -1.43 39.93
C LYS A 456 -19.49 -0.86 40.38
N ASP A 457 -19.77 0.39 40.04
CA ASP A 457 -20.87 1.19 40.61
C ASP A 457 -21.85 1.68 39.54
N ALA A 458 -21.76 1.18 38.31
CA ALA A 458 -22.59 1.61 37.18
C ALA A 458 -22.77 0.52 36.11
N ALA A 459 -23.91 0.58 35.43
CA ALA A 459 -24.16 -0.14 34.19
C ALA A 459 -24.73 0.81 33.13
N ILE A 460 -24.24 0.68 31.91
CA ILE A 460 -24.76 1.37 30.73
C ILE A 460 -25.09 0.31 29.69
N GLU A 461 -26.34 0.31 29.25
CA GLU A 461 -26.80 -0.51 28.14
C GLU A 461 -27.21 0.41 27.00
N ALA A 462 -26.69 0.17 25.79
CA ALA A 462 -27.07 0.94 24.62
C ALA A 462 -27.31 0.06 23.39
N SER A 463 -28.15 0.58 22.50
CA SER A 463 -28.39 0.01 21.17
C SER A 463 -28.67 1.14 20.20
N GLY A 464 -28.38 0.93 18.92
CA GLY A 464 -28.61 1.98 17.94
C GLY A 464 -28.21 1.65 16.52
N LEU A 465 -28.42 2.63 15.66
CA LEU A 465 -28.14 2.63 14.23
C LEU A 465 -27.43 3.93 13.89
N TYR A 466 -26.35 3.84 13.13
CA TYR A 466 -25.62 4.97 12.58
C TYR A 466 -25.49 4.81 11.07
N ASP A 467 -26.10 5.73 10.31
CA ASP A 467 -25.94 5.82 8.87
C ASP A 467 -24.65 6.60 8.56
N ILE A 468 -23.62 5.90 8.08
CA ILE A 468 -22.29 6.45 7.84
C ILE A 468 -22.32 7.55 6.77
N VAL A 469 -23.20 7.41 5.78
CA VAL A 469 -23.30 8.33 4.63
C VAL A 469 -24.10 9.57 5.01
N LYS A 470 -25.25 9.40 5.66
CA LYS A 470 -26.11 10.51 6.09
C LYS A 470 -25.64 11.19 7.37
N LYS A 471 -24.77 10.52 8.14
CA LYS A 471 -24.34 10.92 9.48
C LYS A 471 -25.53 11.04 10.46
N ASP A 472 -26.53 10.19 10.28
CA ASP A 472 -27.72 10.10 11.13
C ASP A 472 -27.54 9.01 12.18
N LEU A 473 -27.91 9.32 13.43
CA LEU A 473 -27.86 8.44 14.57
C LEU A 473 -29.28 8.19 15.09
N SER A 474 -29.59 6.94 15.44
CA SER A 474 -30.73 6.57 16.26
C SER A 474 -30.24 5.65 17.37
N ALA A 475 -30.29 6.09 18.62
CA ALA A 475 -29.77 5.32 19.74
C ALA A 475 -30.72 5.37 20.94
N ALA A 476 -30.71 4.29 21.72
CA ALA A 476 -31.33 4.21 23.03
C ALA A 476 -30.29 3.78 24.05
N LEU A 477 -30.22 4.48 25.18
CA LEU A 477 -29.31 4.23 26.28
C LEU A 477 -30.13 4.07 27.56
N ASN A 478 -29.80 3.06 28.35
CA ASN A 478 -30.24 2.92 29.73
C ASN A 478 -28.99 3.06 30.62
N ILE A 479 -29.06 3.89 31.64
CA ILE A 479 -27.96 4.14 32.57
C ILE A 479 -28.49 3.90 33.97
N THR A 480 -27.83 3.02 34.70
CA THR A 480 -28.13 2.74 36.11
C THR A 480 -26.85 2.87 36.92
N ALA A 481 -26.86 3.73 37.93
CA ALA A 481 -25.74 3.90 38.86
C ALA A 481 -26.26 3.95 40.29
N PRO A 482 -25.99 2.95 41.15
CA PRO A 482 -26.26 3.05 42.58
C PRO A 482 -25.48 4.18 43.27
N ASP A 483 -24.29 4.54 42.76
CA ASP A 483 -23.48 5.65 43.27
C ASP A 483 -22.90 6.50 42.14
N LEU A 484 -23.48 7.68 41.93
CA LEU A 484 -23.00 8.68 40.97
C LEU A 484 -21.63 9.25 41.33
N TYR A 485 -21.23 9.20 42.60
CA TYR A 485 -19.98 9.80 43.05
C TYR A 485 -18.79 9.07 42.43
N ALA A 486 -18.87 7.74 42.39
CA ALA A 486 -17.89 6.84 41.79
C ALA A 486 -17.70 7.03 40.28
N ILE A 487 -18.66 7.64 39.57
CA ILE A 487 -18.60 7.87 38.12
C ILE A 487 -18.24 9.31 37.79
N THR A 488 -18.84 10.26 38.49
CA THR A 488 -18.68 11.70 38.17
C THR A 488 -17.25 12.17 38.46
N ARG A 489 -16.64 11.66 39.54
CA ARG A 489 -15.30 12.09 39.97
C ARG A 489 -14.18 11.66 39.01
N PRO A 490 -14.09 10.40 38.54
CA PRO A 490 -13.10 10.02 37.52
C PRO A 490 -13.22 10.78 36.20
N LEU A 491 -14.43 11.20 35.83
CA LEU A 491 -14.69 11.98 34.62
C LEU A 491 -14.47 13.50 34.80
N GLY A 492 -14.07 13.93 36.01
CA GLY A 492 -13.93 15.33 36.43
C GLY A 492 -15.19 16.16 36.23
N ILE A 493 -16.35 15.50 36.33
CA ILE A 493 -17.66 16.12 36.48
C ILE A 493 -17.80 16.52 37.96
N PRO A 494 -18.42 17.67 38.31
CA PRO A 494 -18.66 18.03 39.69
C PRO A 494 -19.27 16.87 40.48
N PRO A 495 -18.74 16.52 41.65
CA PRO A 495 -19.14 15.32 42.36
C PRO A 495 -20.63 15.37 42.72
N VAL A 496 -21.36 14.33 42.32
CA VAL A 496 -22.77 14.11 42.66
C VAL A 496 -22.88 12.80 43.43
N LYS A 497 -23.41 12.82 44.64
CA LYS A 497 -23.74 11.60 45.41
C LYS A 497 -25.16 11.15 45.10
N GLY A 498 -25.47 9.89 45.37
CA GLY A 498 -26.79 9.28 45.23
C GLY A 498 -26.88 8.37 44.01
N SER A 499 -28.06 7.83 43.74
CA SER A 499 -28.28 6.86 42.65
C SER A 499 -29.05 7.48 41.49
N VAL A 500 -28.83 7.01 40.27
CA VAL A 500 -29.65 7.33 39.09
C VAL A 500 -30.08 6.08 38.33
N ASP A 501 -31.30 6.13 37.80
CA ASP A 501 -31.79 5.26 36.73
C ASP A 501 -32.37 6.17 35.64
N SER A 502 -31.82 6.10 34.42
CA SER A 502 -32.22 6.98 33.32
C SER A 502 -32.27 6.26 31.98
N LYS A 503 -33.15 6.76 31.12
CA LYS A 503 -33.33 6.32 29.74
C LYS A 503 -33.19 7.51 28.82
N ILE A 504 -32.31 7.39 27.84
CA ILE A 504 -32.00 8.43 26.86
C ILE A 504 -32.27 7.88 25.47
N LYS A 505 -32.99 8.63 24.64
CA LYS A 505 -33.17 8.36 23.21
C LYS A 505 -32.55 9.49 22.41
N ILE A 506 -31.77 9.13 21.39
CA ILE A 506 -31.08 10.07 20.51
C ILE A 506 -31.55 9.76 19.08
N ALA A 507 -31.87 10.79 18.29
CA ALA A 507 -32.32 10.63 16.91
C ALA A 507 -31.86 11.80 16.01
N GLY A 508 -31.57 11.53 14.74
CA GLY A 508 -31.23 12.54 13.73
C GLY A 508 -29.74 12.74 13.53
N CYS A 509 -29.35 13.86 12.92
CA CYS A 509 -27.96 14.13 12.56
C CYS A 509 -27.06 14.21 13.79
N ILE A 510 -25.90 13.54 13.77
CA ILE A 510 -24.99 13.45 14.93
C ILE A 510 -24.48 14.80 15.44
N TYR A 511 -24.46 15.83 14.59
CA TYR A 511 -24.03 17.18 14.96
C TYR A 511 -25.10 17.98 15.71
N ASN A 512 -26.39 17.69 15.50
CA ASN A 512 -27.52 18.35 16.16
C ASN A 512 -28.68 17.34 16.35
N PRO A 513 -28.51 16.29 17.16
CA PRO A 513 -29.54 15.28 17.33
C PRO A 513 -30.67 15.81 18.21
N GLU A 514 -31.85 15.22 18.01
CA GLU A 514 -32.90 15.25 19.02
C GLU A 514 -32.53 14.29 20.15
N ILE A 515 -32.57 14.76 21.40
CA ILE A 515 -32.32 13.96 22.59
C ILE A 515 -33.57 13.99 23.46
N LYS A 516 -34.08 12.84 23.87
CA LYS A 516 -35.14 12.72 24.88
C LYS A 516 -34.58 11.96 26.06
N ALA A 517 -34.70 12.51 27.26
CA ALA A 517 -34.20 11.91 28.47
C ALA A 517 -35.30 11.84 29.52
N MET A 518 -35.40 10.70 30.18
CA MET A 518 -36.22 10.50 31.37
C MET A 518 -35.37 9.81 32.44
N GLY A 519 -35.54 10.18 33.70
CA GLY A 519 -34.76 9.55 34.75
C GLY A 519 -35.25 9.86 36.15
N PHE A 520 -34.74 9.05 37.08
CA PHE A 520 -35.05 9.08 38.49
C PHE A 520 -33.73 9.10 39.26
N GLY A 521 -33.54 10.13 40.07
CA GLY A 521 -32.45 10.24 41.03
C GLY A 521 -32.97 10.00 42.44
N LYS A 522 -32.17 9.36 43.28
CA LYS A 522 -32.47 9.21 44.72
C LYS A 522 -31.30 9.65 45.57
N ASN A 523 -31.60 10.28 46.71
CA ASN A 523 -30.61 10.79 47.67
C ASN A 523 -29.52 11.64 47.00
N LEU A 524 -29.89 12.44 46.01
CA LEU A 524 -28.96 13.24 45.23
C LEU A 524 -28.38 14.39 46.04
N MET A 525 -27.07 14.57 45.97
CA MET A 525 -26.37 15.70 46.57
C MET A 525 -25.29 16.20 45.61
N ALA A 526 -25.33 17.48 45.25
CA ALA A 526 -24.37 18.10 44.36
C ALA A 526 -23.84 19.40 44.97
N LYS A 527 -22.50 19.57 45.02
CA LYS A 527 -21.85 20.76 45.61
C LYS A 527 -22.37 21.14 47.01
N GLY A 528 -22.63 20.14 47.85
CA GLY A 528 -23.15 20.33 49.21
C GLY A 528 -24.65 20.61 49.31
N ILE A 529 -25.35 20.79 48.18
CA ILE A 529 -26.81 20.96 48.14
C ILE A 529 -27.46 19.58 48.08
N LEU A 530 -28.25 19.25 49.10
CA LEU A 530 -29.09 18.05 49.13
C LEU A 530 -30.35 18.30 48.29
N ILE A 531 -30.55 17.49 47.25
CA ILE A 531 -31.70 17.58 46.34
C ILE A 531 -32.64 16.36 46.54
N ASN A 532 -32.20 15.36 47.32
CA ASN A 532 -32.94 14.13 47.64
C ASN A 532 -33.45 13.41 46.37
N ASP A 533 -34.75 13.39 46.12
CA ASP A 533 -35.30 12.63 45.00
C ASP A 533 -35.64 13.55 43.81
N ILE A 534 -35.14 13.19 42.63
CA ILE A 534 -35.43 13.92 41.39
C ILE A 534 -36.14 12.99 40.41
N GLN A 535 -37.21 13.46 39.78
CA GLN A 535 -37.77 12.86 38.58
C GLN A 535 -37.69 13.86 37.44
N PHE A 536 -37.06 13.47 36.34
CA PHE A 536 -36.84 14.33 35.18
C PHE A 536 -37.42 13.69 33.91
N ALA A 537 -38.06 14.51 33.09
CA ALA A 537 -38.42 14.21 31.71
C ALA A 537 -38.24 15.47 30.87
N GLY A 538 -37.44 15.38 29.81
CA GLY A 538 -37.18 16.50 28.93
C GLY A 538 -36.66 16.09 27.56
N ALA A 539 -36.61 17.06 26.66
CA ALA A 539 -36.14 16.91 25.30
C ALA A 539 -35.23 18.07 24.90
N LEU A 540 -34.23 17.78 24.07
CA LEU A 540 -33.45 18.75 23.32
C LEU A 540 -33.74 18.51 21.84
N ASN A 541 -34.11 19.56 21.11
CA ASN A 541 -34.34 19.47 19.68
C ASN A 541 -33.09 19.86 18.86
N PRO A 542 -33.06 19.58 17.55
CA PRO A 542 -31.94 19.94 16.66
C PRO A 542 -31.62 21.44 16.56
N SER A 543 -32.54 22.32 17.01
CA SER A 543 -32.30 23.77 17.02
C SER A 543 -31.61 24.27 18.29
N GLY A 544 -31.27 23.38 19.21
CA GLY A 544 -30.65 23.75 20.49
C GLY A 544 -31.65 24.15 21.59
N HIS A 545 -32.95 23.90 21.36
CA HIS A 545 -34.02 24.21 22.31
C HIS A 545 -34.28 23.04 23.24
N VAL A 546 -34.18 23.29 24.54
CA VAL A 546 -34.47 22.35 25.63
C VAL A 546 -35.89 22.59 26.10
N ASP A 547 -36.66 21.51 26.20
CA ASP A 547 -38.00 21.45 26.77
C ASP A 547 -37.99 20.55 28.00
N ILE A 548 -38.33 21.11 29.15
CA ILE A 548 -38.49 20.42 30.44
C ILE A 548 -39.98 20.13 30.58
N GLN A 549 -40.36 18.89 30.27
CA GLN A 549 -41.75 18.44 30.37
C GLN A 549 -42.15 18.24 31.83
N GLN A 550 -41.20 17.77 32.63
CA GLN A 550 -41.36 17.58 34.06
C GLN A 550 -39.99 17.54 34.75
N LEU A 551 -39.85 18.28 35.84
CA LEU A 551 -38.75 18.16 36.78
C LEU A 551 -39.34 18.25 38.19
N VAL A 552 -39.54 17.10 38.83
CA VAL A 552 -40.02 17.02 40.21
C VAL A 552 -38.84 16.84 41.14
N VAL A 553 -38.68 17.75 42.09
CA VAL A 553 -37.69 17.67 43.17
C VAL A 553 -38.43 17.45 44.47
N LYS A 554 -38.04 16.43 45.24
CA LYS A 554 -38.61 16.13 46.56
C LYS A 554 -37.53 16.14 47.62
N ASP A 555 -37.76 16.90 48.67
CA ASP A 555 -36.89 16.98 49.82
C ASP A 555 -37.73 17.05 51.11
N GLN A 556 -37.72 15.99 51.91
CA GLN A 556 -38.52 15.85 53.13
C GLN A 556 -40.02 16.14 52.91
N ASP A 557 -40.51 17.30 53.37
CA ASP A 557 -41.89 17.80 53.22
C ASP A 557 -42.09 18.72 52.01
N MET A 558 -41.03 19.03 51.27
CA MET A 558 -41.04 19.92 50.11
C MET A 558 -41.15 19.14 48.80
N VAL A 559 -42.00 19.62 47.90
CA VAL A 559 -42.10 19.13 46.52
C VAL A 559 -42.13 20.33 45.57
N ILE A 560 -41.23 20.36 44.59
CA ILE A 560 -41.22 21.35 43.51
C ILE A 560 -41.44 20.62 42.19
N ASP A 561 -42.34 21.10 41.36
CA ASP A 561 -42.51 20.70 39.96
C ASP A 561 -42.12 21.88 39.05
N VAL A 562 -41.18 21.64 38.16
CA VAL A 562 -40.68 22.62 37.20
C VAL A 562 -40.99 22.14 35.79
N LYS A 563 -41.58 23.03 34.99
CA LYS A 563 -41.79 22.85 33.56
C LYS A 563 -41.32 24.08 32.83
N GLY A 564 -40.90 23.95 31.59
CA GLY A 564 -40.47 25.12 30.85
C GLY A 564 -39.64 24.78 29.64
N SER A 565 -39.16 25.83 28.97
CA SER A 565 -38.29 25.63 27.83
C SER A 565 -37.31 26.77 27.67
N ALA A 566 -36.15 26.47 27.09
CA ALA A 566 -35.07 27.42 26.92
C ALA A 566 -34.26 27.09 25.68
N HIS A 567 -33.78 28.12 24.98
CA HIS A 567 -32.82 27.94 23.90
C HIS A 567 -31.41 27.96 24.50
N VAL A 568 -30.81 26.79 24.68
CA VAL A 568 -29.58 26.60 25.47
C VAL A 568 -28.35 26.51 24.57
N PHE A 569 -28.47 25.85 23.42
CA PHE A 569 -27.35 25.59 22.52
C PHE A 569 -27.50 26.33 21.19
N GLU A 570 -26.39 26.74 20.61
CA GLU A 570 -26.26 27.02 19.18
C GLU A 570 -26.06 25.69 18.41
N LYS A 571 -25.64 25.76 17.15
CA LYS A 571 -25.23 24.56 16.41
C LYS A 571 -24.05 23.87 17.10
N GLU A 572 -23.97 22.55 16.96
CA GLU A 572 -22.86 21.72 17.45
C GLU A 572 -22.69 21.77 18.98
N PHE A 573 -23.80 21.91 19.71
CA PHE A 573 -23.83 21.96 21.19
C PHE A 573 -23.02 23.08 21.82
N LYS A 574 -22.70 24.14 21.07
CA LYS A 574 -22.05 25.32 21.65
C LYS A 574 -23.04 26.05 22.57
N LEU A 575 -22.70 26.20 23.85
CA LEU A 575 -23.56 26.88 24.82
C LEU A 575 -23.74 28.36 24.45
N LYS A 576 -24.97 28.88 24.58
CA LYS A 576 -25.24 30.31 24.42
C LYS A 576 -24.73 31.10 25.62
N ASP A 577 -24.19 32.29 25.34
CA ASP A 577 -23.77 33.25 26.38
C ASP A 577 -24.96 33.75 27.21
N VAL A 578 -26.13 33.87 26.58
CA VAL A 578 -27.38 34.29 27.23
C VAL A 578 -28.49 33.29 26.93
N ILE A 579 -28.98 32.64 27.98
CA ILE A 579 -30.09 31.68 27.91
C ILE A 579 -31.38 32.40 28.30
N LYS A 580 -32.32 32.50 27.36
CA LYS A 580 -33.69 32.92 27.65
C LYS A 580 -34.53 31.69 27.93
N ALA A 581 -35.10 31.62 29.12
CA ALA A 581 -35.93 30.51 29.56
C ALA A 581 -37.34 31.01 29.93
N ASN A 582 -38.35 30.21 29.59
CA ASN A 582 -39.70 30.35 30.10
C ASN A 582 -39.95 29.17 31.06
N ILE A 583 -40.07 29.46 32.35
CA ILE A 583 -40.13 28.44 33.41
C ILE A 583 -41.39 28.67 34.23
N LEU A 584 -42.17 27.61 34.37
CA LEU A 584 -43.26 27.48 35.32
C LEU A 584 -42.78 26.67 36.51
N LEU A 585 -42.89 27.25 37.69
CA LEU A 585 -42.54 26.60 38.95
C LEU A 585 -43.79 26.49 39.82
N ALA A 586 -44.09 25.28 40.26
CA ALA A 586 -45.14 24.99 41.23
C ALA A 586 -44.55 24.18 42.37
N GLY A 587 -45.12 24.27 43.58
CA GLY A 587 -44.68 23.39 44.65
C GLY A 587 -45.47 23.52 45.93
N GLN A 588 -45.14 22.65 46.87
CA GLN A 588 -45.74 22.54 48.19
C GLN A 588 -44.65 22.70 49.26
N ASN A 589 -44.98 23.42 50.33
CA ASN A 589 -44.07 23.70 51.45
C ASN A 589 -42.72 24.27 51.01
N ILE A 590 -42.71 25.10 49.96
CA ILE A 590 -41.49 25.79 49.50
C ILE A 590 -41.09 26.79 50.58
N ASN A 591 -40.00 26.50 51.29
CA ASN A 591 -39.34 27.47 52.17
C ASN A 591 -38.07 27.98 51.49
N PRO A 592 -38.08 29.19 50.92
CA PRO A 592 -36.94 29.77 50.24
C PRO A 592 -35.66 29.70 51.06
N ARG A 593 -35.71 29.91 52.38
CA ARG A 593 -34.53 29.88 53.25
C ARG A 593 -33.77 28.56 53.20
N ARG A 594 -34.46 27.42 52.99
CA ARG A 594 -33.83 26.10 52.89
C ARG A 594 -32.91 25.94 51.68
N PHE A 595 -33.11 26.68 50.60
CA PHE A 595 -32.24 26.65 49.42
C PHE A 595 -30.96 27.46 49.61
N PHE A 596 -30.96 28.42 50.54
CA PHE A 596 -29.88 29.39 50.71
C PHE A 596 -29.02 29.15 51.96
N GLU A 597 -29.44 28.28 52.88
CA GLU A 597 -28.65 27.92 54.07
C GLU A 597 -27.34 27.17 53.73
N HIS A 598 -27.23 26.59 52.53
CA HIS A 598 -26.07 25.78 52.10
C HIS A 598 -25.45 26.20 50.76
N ALA A 599 -25.95 27.24 50.11
CA ALA A 599 -25.43 27.69 48.82
C ALA A 599 -24.35 28.78 49.01
N GLU A 600 -23.15 28.58 48.47
CA GLU A 600 -22.14 29.66 48.29
C GLU A 600 -22.56 30.70 47.22
N LEU A 601 -23.86 30.89 47.00
CA LEU A 601 -24.40 31.84 46.05
C LEU A 601 -24.63 33.17 46.77
N LYS A 602 -23.82 34.19 46.44
CA LYS A 602 -24.07 35.59 46.80
C LYS A 602 -25.32 36.07 46.05
N ILE A 603 -26.50 35.82 46.60
CA ILE A 603 -27.76 36.33 46.08
C ILE A 603 -28.07 37.64 46.80
N ASN A 604 -28.44 38.66 46.02
CA ASN A 604 -28.93 39.92 46.58
C ASN A 604 -30.25 39.64 47.33
N GLN A 605 -30.23 39.81 48.66
CA GLN A 605 -31.37 39.57 49.55
C GLN A 605 -32.62 40.34 49.13
N GLU A 606 -32.48 41.56 48.57
CA GLU A 606 -33.63 42.34 48.09
C GLU A 606 -34.33 41.70 46.88
N GLN A 607 -33.58 41.05 45.98
CA GLN A 607 -34.17 40.34 44.84
C GLN A 607 -34.89 39.07 45.27
N LEU A 608 -34.34 38.39 46.27
CA LEU A 608 -34.95 37.21 46.86
C LEU A 608 -36.28 37.55 47.55
N ASP A 609 -36.29 38.61 48.36
CA ASP A 609 -37.50 39.07 49.04
C ASP A 609 -38.57 39.55 48.04
N SER A 610 -38.18 40.08 46.88
CA SER A 610 -39.13 40.43 45.80
C SER A 610 -39.79 39.21 45.11
N LEU A 611 -39.04 38.10 44.99
CA LEU A 611 -39.52 36.84 44.39
C LEU A 611 -40.44 36.06 45.34
N ILE A 612 -40.22 36.18 46.65
CA ILE A 612 -41.06 35.56 47.67
C ILE A 612 -42.38 36.31 47.82
N ASN A 613 -42.35 37.64 47.76
CA ASN A 613 -43.55 38.47 47.89
C ASN A 613 -44.47 38.46 46.63
N SER A 614 -43.96 38.02 45.47
CA SER A 614 -44.75 37.94 44.24
C SER A 614 -45.54 36.63 44.05
N ASN A 615 -45.30 35.61 44.89
CA ASN A 615 -46.00 34.31 44.85
C ASN A 615 -46.94 34.07 46.04
N LEU A 616 -47.26 35.10 46.82
CA LEU A 616 -48.21 35.05 47.94
C LEU A 616 -49.51 35.83 47.69
N ASN A 617 -49.90 36.03 46.42
CA ASN A 617 -51.26 36.44 46.04
C ASN A 617 -51.82 35.54 44.93
#